data_AF-A0A3M1PFN4-F1
#
_entry.id   AF-A0A3M1PFN4-F1
#
_cell.length_a   1.000
_cell.length_b   1.000
_cell.length_c   1.000
_cell.angle_alpha   90.00
_cell.angle_beta   90.00
_cell.angle_gamma   90.00
#
_symmetry.space_group_name_H-M   'P 1'
#
loop_
_entity.id
_entity.type
_entity.pdbx_description
1 polymer ?
#
loop_
_entity_poly.entity_id
_entity_poly.type
_entity_poly.pdbx_seq_one_letter_code
_entity_poly.pdbx_strand_id
1 'polypeptide(L)'
;MRQPQCGALPEAGSPVANAIGRAGFLHVIRDLGMKEPYRSLVQLQTSEIGEDLAWYLTSSEQVPSAVSLAVLLDEQGLVSAAGGFIVQAMPECDASRLESLEQTIKSLPPTSELLGQGRTPQELLGLVLADIPHHQVMEQQLRLSCRCNLRHIVAMLRALPEDERRELAGRDEPAEVTCEYCRKVYRFTPEELSGLAD
;
A
#
# COMPACT_ATOMS: atom_id res chain seq x y z
N MET A 1 -1.76 12.49 12.85
CA MET A 1 -1.52 11.45 11.81
C MET A 1 -2.35 10.25 12.25
N ARG A 2 -3.18 9.64 11.38
CA ARG A 2 -3.93 8.44 11.80
C ARG A 2 -2.94 7.31 12.07
N GLN A 3 -3.04 6.69 13.24
CA GLN A 3 -2.20 5.55 13.59
C GLN A 3 -2.92 4.28 13.11
N PRO A 4 -2.33 3.53 12.17
CA PRO A 4 -2.90 2.24 11.79
C PRO A 4 -2.91 1.32 13.01
N GLN A 5 -4.07 0.73 13.29
CA GLN A 5 -4.24 -0.26 14.34
C GLN A 5 -4.42 -1.61 13.67
N CYS A 6 -3.64 -2.61 14.09
CA CYS A 6 -3.88 -3.98 13.67
C CYS A 6 -4.96 -4.59 14.58
N GLY A 7 -5.88 -5.35 13.99
CA GLY A 7 -6.78 -6.21 14.76
C GLY A 7 -6.04 -7.43 15.33
N ALA A 8 -6.79 -8.39 15.85
CA ALA A 8 -6.22 -9.65 16.32
C ALA A 8 -5.49 -10.38 15.17
N LEU A 9 -4.23 -10.75 15.38
CA LEU A 9 -3.47 -11.57 14.45
C LEU A 9 -3.76 -13.06 14.71
N PRO A 10 -3.77 -13.92 13.67
CA PRO A 10 -3.87 -15.37 13.84
C PRO A 10 -2.69 -15.94 14.63
N GLU A 11 -2.94 -16.98 15.43
CA GLU A 11 -1.93 -17.60 16.30
C GLU A 11 -0.88 -18.46 15.55
N ALA A 12 -1.16 -18.87 14.30
CA ALA A 12 -0.28 -19.77 13.55
C ALA A 12 -0.21 -19.43 12.04
N GLY A 13 0.99 -19.60 11.47
CA GLY A 13 1.29 -19.26 10.07
C GLY A 13 1.44 -17.76 9.86
N SER A 14 1.49 -17.31 8.61
CA SER A 14 1.54 -15.88 8.33
C SER A 14 0.17 -15.24 8.51
N PRO A 15 0.05 -14.20 9.36
CA PRO A 15 -1.16 -13.41 9.47
C PRO A 15 -1.63 -12.80 8.16
N VAL A 16 -0.69 -12.39 7.30
CA VAL A 16 -0.96 -11.69 6.05
C VAL A 16 -1.58 -12.64 5.03
N ALA A 17 -0.89 -13.76 4.72
CA ALA A 17 -1.42 -14.76 3.81
C ALA A 17 -2.77 -15.34 4.28
N ASN A 18 -2.96 -15.51 5.59
CA ASN A 18 -4.24 -15.98 6.14
C ASN A 18 -5.36 -14.97 5.97
N ALA A 19 -5.08 -13.66 6.12
CA ALA A 19 -6.08 -12.61 5.94
C ALA A 19 -6.44 -12.37 4.47
N ILE A 20 -5.47 -12.46 3.56
CA ILE A 20 -5.68 -12.33 2.11
C ILE A 20 -6.37 -13.58 1.54
N GLY A 21 -6.03 -14.76 2.07
CA GLY A 21 -6.44 -16.05 1.53
C GLY A 21 -5.51 -16.53 0.41
N ARG A 22 -5.49 -17.85 0.16
CA ARG A 22 -4.54 -18.50 -0.76
C ARG A 22 -4.98 -18.58 -2.22
N ALA A 23 -6.19 -18.10 -2.53
CA ALA A 23 -6.73 -18.08 -3.88
C ALA A 23 -7.18 -16.66 -4.22
N GLY A 24 -6.46 -16.01 -5.11
CA GLY A 24 -6.74 -14.64 -5.51
C GLY A 24 -5.78 -14.13 -6.57
N PHE A 25 -5.95 -12.86 -6.92
CA PHE A 25 -5.16 -12.18 -7.94
C PHE A 25 -4.63 -10.84 -7.40
N LEU A 26 -3.39 -10.51 -7.76
CA LEU A 26 -2.84 -9.17 -7.61
C LEU A 26 -3.15 -8.37 -8.89
N HIS A 27 -3.91 -7.28 -8.74
CA HIS A 27 -4.18 -6.33 -9.82
C HIS A 27 -3.29 -5.10 -9.68
N VAL A 28 -2.54 -4.78 -10.72
CA VAL A 28 -1.71 -3.56 -10.78
C VAL A 28 -2.26 -2.64 -11.86
N ILE A 29 -2.64 -1.43 -11.47
CA ILE A 29 -3.18 -0.40 -12.36
C ILE A 29 -2.21 0.78 -12.37
N ARG A 30 -1.71 1.14 -13.57
CA ARG A 30 -0.84 2.29 -13.77
C ARG A 30 -1.55 3.33 -14.63
N ASP A 31 -1.84 4.48 -14.04
CA ASP A 31 -2.29 5.65 -14.76
C ASP A 31 -1.07 6.47 -15.20
N LEU A 32 -0.78 6.43 -16.50
CA LEU A 32 0.33 7.15 -17.13
C LEU A 32 -0.12 8.46 -17.79
N GLY A 33 -1.34 8.95 -17.49
CA GLY A 33 -1.93 10.10 -18.17
C GLY A 33 -2.35 9.80 -19.62
N MET A 34 -2.46 8.53 -19.98
CA MET A 34 -2.97 8.07 -21.27
C MET A 34 -4.50 7.96 -21.24
N LYS A 35 -5.12 7.69 -22.40
CA LYS A 35 -6.58 7.58 -22.52
C LYS A 35 -7.17 6.51 -21.60
N GLU A 36 -6.48 5.38 -21.45
CA GLU A 36 -6.86 4.29 -20.56
C GLU A 36 -5.66 3.88 -19.69
N PRO A 37 -5.89 3.50 -18.42
CA PRO A 37 -4.82 3.06 -17.55
C PRO A 37 -4.32 1.68 -18.00
N TYR A 38 -3.01 1.45 -17.85
CA TYR A 38 -2.44 0.13 -18.04
C TYR A 38 -2.84 -0.78 -16.88
N ARG A 39 -3.24 -2.02 -17.19
CA ARG A 39 -3.75 -2.99 -16.23
C ARG A 39 -3.01 -4.31 -16.40
N SER A 40 -2.48 -4.83 -15.30
CA SER A 40 -1.91 -6.16 -15.22
C SER A 40 -2.55 -6.96 -14.08
N LEU A 41 -2.58 -8.27 -14.24
CA LEU A 41 -3.21 -9.23 -13.36
C LEU A 41 -2.32 -10.47 -13.28
N VAL A 42 -1.92 -10.83 -12.06
CA VAL A 42 -1.19 -12.09 -11.80
C VAL A 42 -1.87 -12.85 -10.68
N GLN A 43 -1.80 -14.19 -10.72
CA GLN A 43 -2.27 -15.02 -9.63
C GLN A 43 -1.32 -14.89 -8.43
N LEU A 44 -1.89 -14.77 -7.23
CA LEU A 44 -1.11 -14.80 -5.98
C LEU A 44 -0.38 -16.14 -5.87
N GLN A 45 0.91 -16.08 -5.55
CA GLN A 45 1.78 -17.24 -5.38
C GLN A 45 1.82 -17.68 -3.92
N THR A 46 2.00 -16.71 -3.01
CA THR A 46 2.17 -17.00 -1.57
C THR A 46 1.17 -16.27 -0.70
N SER A 47 0.50 -15.25 -1.26
CA SER A 47 -0.33 -14.30 -0.51
C SER A 47 0.47 -13.47 0.49
N GLU A 48 1.79 -13.42 0.34
CA GLU A 48 2.65 -12.43 0.96
C GLU A 48 2.86 -11.27 -0.02
N ILE A 49 2.45 -10.07 0.40
CA ILE A 49 2.42 -8.89 -0.48
C ILE A 49 3.78 -8.63 -1.15
N GLY A 50 4.89 -8.79 -0.42
CA GLY A 50 6.23 -8.58 -0.96
C GLY A 50 6.58 -9.57 -2.07
N GLU A 51 6.38 -10.86 -1.82
CA GLU A 51 6.70 -11.93 -2.77
C GLU A 51 5.79 -11.90 -4.00
N ASP A 52 4.49 -11.66 -3.81
CA ASP A 52 3.54 -11.54 -4.92
C ASP A 52 3.84 -10.30 -5.78
N LEU A 53 4.32 -9.21 -5.18
CA LEU A 53 4.76 -8.03 -5.92
C LEU A 53 6.06 -8.29 -6.69
N ALA A 54 7.04 -8.97 -6.07
CA ALA A 54 8.26 -9.39 -6.75
C ALA A 54 7.97 -10.32 -7.93
N TRP A 55 7.02 -11.24 -7.76
CA TRP A 55 6.51 -12.10 -8.83
C TRP A 55 5.85 -11.30 -9.95
N TYR A 56 4.99 -10.34 -9.63
CA TYR A 56 4.39 -9.45 -10.65
C TYR A 56 5.46 -8.71 -11.46
N LEU A 57 6.44 -8.10 -10.80
CA LEU A 57 7.51 -7.35 -11.48
C LEU A 57 8.33 -8.27 -12.39
N THR A 58 8.63 -9.49 -11.93
CA THR A 58 9.42 -10.45 -12.70
C THR A 58 8.62 -11.02 -13.87
N SER A 59 7.37 -11.44 -13.65
CA SER A 59 6.56 -12.15 -14.65
C SER A 59 5.84 -11.23 -15.64
N SER A 60 5.34 -10.08 -15.18
CA SER A 60 4.55 -9.16 -16.02
C SER A 60 5.39 -8.01 -16.58
N GLU A 61 6.36 -7.51 -15.82
CA GLU A 61 7.21 -6.39 -16.24
C GLU A 61 8.55 -6.86 -16.80
N GLN A 62 8.86 -8.16 -16.70
CA GLN A 62 10.13 -8.75 -17.13
C GLN A 62 11.34 -8.10 -16.45
N VAL A 63 11.17 -7.66 -15.21
CA VAL A 63 12.23 -7.09 -14.37
C VAL A 63 12.44 -7.99 -13.17
N PRO A 64 13.50 -8.83 -13.15
CA PRO A 64 13.85 -9.63 -12.00
C PRO A 64 13.97 -8.74 -10.76
N SER A 65 13.15 -9.03 -9.75
CA SER A 65 12.97 -8.15 -8.60
C SER A 65 12.97 -8.93 -7.29
N ALA A 66 13.62 -8.36 -6.28
CA ALA A 66 13.51 -8.79 -4.89
C ALA A 66 12.79 -7.69 -4.11
N VAL A 67 11.74 -8.06 -3.38
CA VAL A 67 10.94 -7.15 -2.56
C VAL A 67 10.86 -7.73 -1.16
N SER A 68 11.25 -6.94 -0.17
CA SER A 68 11.07 -7.30 1.24
C SER A 68 10.32 -6.19 1.96
N LEU A 69 9.27 -6.57 2.68
CA LEU A 69 8.39 -5.65 3.41
C LEU A 69 8.18 -6.21 4.81
N ALA A 70 8.15 -5.34 5.82
CA ALA A 70 7.84 -5.73 7.18
C ALA A 70 7.10 -4.62 7.93
N VAL A 71 6.23 -5.05 8.83
CA VAL A 71 5.52 -4.22 9.79
C VAL A 71 5.68 -4.87 11.16
N LEU A 72 6.14 -4.10 12.13
CA LEU A 72 6.21 -4.49 13.53
C LEU A 72 5.10 -3.78 14.29
N LEU A 73 4.51 -4.52 15.23
CA LEU A 73 3.52 -4.01 16.14
C LEU A 73 4.10 -3.99 17.56
N ASP A 74 3.67 -3.04 18.37
CA ASP A 74 3.89 -3.08 19.81
C ASP A 74 2.87 -3.98 20.52
N GLU A 75 2.99 -4.09 21.84
CA GLU A 75 2.09 -4.89 22.69
C GLU A 75 0.62 -4.42 22.65
N GLN A 76 0.36 -3.19 22.20
CA GLN A 76 -0.98 -2.62 22.04
C GLN A 76 -1.52 -2.78 20.61
N GLY A 77 -0.78 -3.43 19.72
CA GLY A 77 -1.17 -3.62 18.32
C GLY A 77 -1.00 -2.36 17.45
N LEU A 78 -0.26 -1.36 17.92
CA LEU A 78 0.10 -0.18 17.14
C LEU A 78 1.37 -0.44 16.35
N VAL A 79 1.49 0.18 15.17
CA VAL A 79 2.69 0.05 14.35
C VAL A 79 3.87 0.75 15.03
N SER A 80 4.88 -0.04 15.42
CA SER A 80 6.14 0.44 16.00
C SER A 80 7.19 0.75 14.93
N ALA A 81 7.23 -0.06 13.87
CA ALA A 81 8.07 0.19 12.69
C ALA A 81 7.42 -0.42 11.44
N ALA A 82 7.60 0.21 10.28
CA ALA A 82 7.15 -0.32 9.00
C ALA A 82 8.07 0.17 7.89
N GLY A 83 8.45 -0.74 7.00
CA GLY A 83 9.42 -0.43 5.94
C GLY A 83 9.79 -1.65 5.12
N GLY A 84 10.78 -1.46 4.26
CA GLY A 84 11.21 -2.49 3.33
C GLY A 84 12.15 -1.96 2.27
N PHE A 85 12.49 -2.83 1.33
CA PHE A 85 13.29 -2.49 0.17
C PHE A 85 12.78 -3.19 -1.08
N ILE A 86 13.12 -2.62 -2.23
CA ILE A 86 12.97 -3.22 -3.54
C ILE A 86 14.30 -3.10 -4.28
N VAL A 87 14.72 -4.20 -4.89
CA VAL A 87 15.92 -4.28 -5.73
C VAL A 87 15.51 -4.87 -7.06
N GLN A 88 15.95 -4.25 -8.15
CA GLN A 88 15.57 -4.65 -9.50
C GLN A 88 16.83 -4.80 -10.35
N ALA A 89 16.95 -5.92 -11.04
CA ALA A 89 18.00 -6.13 -12.03
C ALA A 89 17.62 -5.43 -13.33
N MET A 90 18.35 -4.38 -13.69
CA MET A 90 18.19 -3.69 -14.96
C MET A 90 18.74 -4.56 -16.11
N PRO A 91 18.35 -4.28 -17.38
CA PRO A 91 18.92 -4.96 -18.53
C PRO A 91 20.46 -4.96 -18.49
N GLU A 92 21.07 -6.01 -19.04
CA GLU A 92 22.53 -6.17 -19.10
C GLU A 92 23.21 -6.37 -17.73
N CYS A 93 22.46 -6.71 -16.69
CA CYS A 93 23.03 -7.14 -15.41
C CYS A 93 23.82 -8.44 -15.57
N ASP A 94 25.05 -8.45 -15.07
CA ASP A 94 25.90 -9.64 -15.07
C ASP A 94 25.31 -10.76 -14.19
N ALA A 95 25.21 -11.97 -14.73
CA ALA A 95 24.57 -13.10 -14.06
C ALA A 95 25.27 -13.49 -12.74
N SER A 96 26.60 -13.38 -12.66
CA SER A 96 27.33 -13.69 -11.43
C SER A 96 27.09 -12.66 -10.33
N ARG A 97 26.91 -11.38 -10.70
CA ARG A 97 26.51 -10.32 -9.77
C ARG A 97 25.09 -10.51 -9.26
N LEU A 98 24.18 -10.96 -10.13
CA LEU A 98 22.80 -11.26 -9.74
C LEU A 98 22.76 -12.42 -8.74
N GLU A 99 23.47 -13.51 -9.02
CA GLU A 99 23.55 -14.66 -8.10
C GLU A 99 24.16 -14.28 -6.75
N SER A 100 25.24 -13.49 -6.75
CA SER A 100 25.84 -12.98 -5.52
C SER A 100 24.85 -12.14 -4.72
N LEU A 101 24.10 -11.24 -5.38
CA LEU A 101 23.11 -10.37 -4.74
C LEU A 101 21.96 -11.18 -4.13
N GLU A 102 21.48 -12.21 -4.86
CA GLU A 102 20.46 -13.11 -4.32
C GLU A 102 20.93 -13.83 -3.06
N GLN A 103 22.17 -14.32 -3.04
CA GLN A 103 22.73 -14.98 -1.86
C GLN A 103 22.89 -14.01 -0.70
N THR A 104 23.35 -12.78 -0.97
CA THR A 104 23.41 -11.71 0.04
C THR A 104 22.03 -11.49 0.66
N ILE A 105 21.00 -11.25 -0.15
CA ILE A 105 19.63 -11.01 0.33
C ILE A 105 19.10 -12.20 1.15
N LYS A 106 19.32 -13.44 0.69
CA LYS A 106 18.91 -14.67 1.42
C LYS A 106 19.62 -14.84 2.76
N SER A 107 20.83 -14.30 2.89
CA SER A 107 21.63 -14.38 4.13
C SER A 107 21.31 -13.29 5.15
N LEU A 108 20.59 -12.23 4.74
CA LEU A 108 20.26 -11.13 5.64
C LEU A 108 19.24 -11.57 6.70
N PRO A 109 19.29 -10.96 7.91
CA PRO A 109 18.23 -11.10 8.88
C PRO A 109 16.88 -10.66 8.29
N PRO A 110 15.75 -11.17 8.82
CA PRO A 110 14.43 -10.71 8.42
C PRO A 110 14.34 -9.18 8.48
N THR A 111 13.67 -8.57 7.50
CA THR A 111 13.54 -7.11 7.46
C THR A 111 12.83 -6.55 8.69
N SER A 112 11.96 -7.33 9.33
CA SER A 112 11.37 -6.96 10.62
C SER A 112 12.43 -6.77 11.71
N GLU A 113 13.43 -7.65 11.80
CA GLU A 113 14.52 -7.51 12.77
C GLU A 113 15.35 -6.26 12.49
N LEU A 114 15.71 -6.03 11.22
CA LEU A 114 16.49 -4.85 10.82
C LEU A 114 15.74 -3.54 11.12
N LEU A 115 14.43 -3.49 10.88
CA LEU A 115 13.60 -2.34 11.25
C LEU A 115 13.47 -2.18 12.76
N GLY A 116 13.35 -3.29 13.50
CA GLY A 116 13.31 -3.29 14.98
C GLY A 116 14.60 -2.77 15.62
N GLN A 117 15.74 -2.94 14.93
CA GLN A 117 17.03 -2.33 15.31
C GLN A 117 17.13 -0.83 14.98
N GLY A 118 16.09 -0.24 14.37
CA GLY A 118 16.07 1.17 13.99
C GLY A 118 16.91 1.51 12.76
N ARG A 119 17.22 0.52 11.91
CA ARG A 119 18.01 0.73 10.68
C ARG A 119 17.31 1.71 9.74
N THR A 120 18.07 2.67 9.25
CA THR A 120 17.65 3.63 8.23
C THR A 120 17.56 2.96 6.84
N PRO A 121 16.80 3.54 5.89
CA PRO A 121 16.77 3.04 4.51
C PRO A 121 18.16 2.92 3.87
N GLN A 122 19.06 3.86 4.16
CA GLN A 122 20.43 3.85 3.67
C GLN A 122 21.24 2.67 4.22
N GLU A 123 21.10 2.36 5.51
CA GLU A 123 21.74 1.17 6.09
C GLU A 123 21.17 -0.12 5.51
N LEU A 124 19.85 -0.20 5.30
CA LEU A 124 19.22 -1.35 4.65
C LEU A 124 19.77 -1.56 3.24
N LEU A 125 19.90 -0.49 2.44
CA LEU A 125 20.50 -0.56 1.11
C LEU A 125 21.97 -0.99 1.17
N GLY A 126 22.74 -0.48 2.13
CA GLY A 126 24.13 -0.89 2.32
C GLY A 126 24.27 -2.39 2.62
N LEU A 127 23.37 -2.96 3.42
CA LEU A 127 23.34 -4.40 3.71
C LEU A 127 22.93 -5.22 2.47
N VAL A 128 21.91 -4.76 1.74
CA VAL A 128 21.36 -5.46 0.58
C VAL A 128 22.32 -5.44 -0.61
N LEU A 129 22.95 -4.30 -0.86
CA LEU A 129 23.88 -4.12 -1.98
C LEU A 129 25.30 -4.57 -1.64
N ALA A 130 25.65 -4.68 -0.35
CA ALA A 130 26.95 -5.10 0.14
C ALA A 130 28.10 -4.41 -0.61
N ASP A 131 28.86 -5.17 -1.40
CA ASP A 131 30.03 -4.67 -2.14
C ASP A 131 29.69 -4.00 -3.48
N ILE A 132 28.41 -3.96 -3.88
CA ILE A 132 27.97 -3.29 -5.10
C ILE A 132 28.07 -1.77 -4.90
N PRO A 133 28.90 -1.07 -5.69
CA PRO A 133 29.00 0.38 -5.59
C PRO A 133 27.65 1.04 -5.87
N HIS A 134 27.24 1.94 -4.98
CA HIS A 134 25.97 2.65 -5.08
C HIS A 134 26.08 4.05 -4.49
N HIS A 135 25.13 4.91 -4.86
CA HIS A 135 24.99 6.24 -4.28
C HIS A 135 23.52 6.62 -4.19
N GLN A 136 23.18 7.47 -3.23
CA GLN A 136 21.83 7.96 -3.05
C GLN A 136 21.51 8.99 -4.15
N VAL A 137 20.43 8.75 -4.90
CA VAL A 137 19.97 9.66 -5.96
C VAL A 137 18.97 10.67 -5.42
N MET A 138 18.07 10.23 -4.54
CA MET A 138 16.99 11.06 -4.01
C MET A 138 16.59 10.56 -2.61
N GLU A 139 16.07 11.48 -1.81
CA GLU A 139 15.35 11.18 -0.57
C GLU A 139 14.03 11.92 -0.57
N GLN A 140 12.97 11.24 -0.14
CA GLN A 140 11.67 11.87 0.00
C GLN A 140 10.94 11.31 1.23
N GLN A 141 10.48 12.21 2.09
CA GLN A 141 9.64 11.83 3.21
C GLN A 141 8.26 11.37 2.72
N LEU A 142 7.88 10.15 3.09
CA LEU A 142 6.57 9.59 2.78
C LEU A 142 5.54 10.04 3.81
N ARG A 143 4.33 10.38 3.34
CA ARG A 143 3.18 10.70 4.19
C ARG A 143 1.90 10.21 3.55
N LEU A 144 0.93 9.79 4.38
CA LEU A 144 -0.42 9.53 3.91
C LEU A 144 -1.03 10.83 3.37
N SER A 145 -1.40 10.84 2.09
CA SER A 145 -2.02 11.99 1.43
C SER A 145 -3.23 11.55 0.62
N CYS A 146 -4.42 12.02 1.00
CA CYS A 146 -5.67 11.74 0.31
C CYS A 146 -6.20 13.01 -0.35
N ARG A 147 -6.78 12.87 -1.55
CA ARG A 147 -7.35 13.98 -2.33
C ARG A 147 -8.82 14.25 -2.02
N CYS A 148 -9.42 13.55 -1.06
CA CYS A 148 -10.81 13.79 -0.67
C CYS A 148 -10.97 15.20 -0.11
N ASN A 149 -12.03 15.88 -0.53
CA ASN A 149 -12.34 17.23 -0.09
C ASN A 149 -13.86 17.44 -0.16
N LEU A 150 -14.35 18.47 0.54
CA LEU A 150 -15.78 18.74 0.64
C LEU A 150 -16.43 18.92 -0.73
N ARG A 151 -15.76 19.59 -1.67
CA ARG A 151 -16.27 19.81 -3.04
C ARG A 151 -16.53 18.49 -3.78
N HIS A 152 -15.62 17.52 -3.69
CA HIS A 152 -15.83 16.20 -4.30
C HIS A 152 -17.01 15.45 -3.66
N ILE A 153 -17.14 15.53 -2.33
CA ILE A 153 -18.25 14.86 -1.63
C ILE A 153 -19.60 15.50 -1.99
N VAL A 154 -19.67 16.83 -2.03
CA VAL A 154 -20.88 17.56 -2.46
C VAL A 154 -21.25 17.21 -3.91
N ALA A 155 -20.27 17.13 -4.82
CA ALA A 155 -20.53 16.74 -6.20
C ALA A 155 -21.07 15.30 -6.31
N MET A 156 -20.56 14.38 -5.49
CA MET A 156 -21.08 13.01 -5.39
C MET A 156 -22.52 12.99 -4.87
N LEU A 157 -22.83 13.73 -3.80
CA LEU A 157 -24.19 13.82 -3.23
C LEU A 157 -25.19 14.40 -4.24
N ARG A 158 -24.79 15.39 -5.03
CA ARG A 158 -25.62 15.96 -6.11
C ARG A 158 -25.86 14.99 -7.27
N ALA A 159 -24.98 14.02 -7.48
CA ALA A 159 -25.12 13.02 -8.53
C ALA A 159 -26.09 11.88 -8.14
N LEU A 160 -26.49 11.78 -6.87
CA LEU A 160 -27.50 10.83 -6.42
C LEU A 160 -28.87 11.14 -7.05
N PRO A 161 -29.72 10.13 -7.28
CA PRO A 161 -31.12 10.32 -7.64
C PRO A 161 -31.85 11.29 -6.70
N GLU A 162 -32.83 12.03 -7.22
CA GLU A 162 -33.52 13.08 -6.45
C GLU A 162 -34.29 12.53 -5.25
N ASP A 163 -34.90 11.36 -5.39
CA ASP A 163 -35.60 10.63 -4.33
C ASP A 163 -34.64 10.25 -3.18
N GLU A 164 -33.45 9.74 -3.48
CA GLU A 164 -32.42 9.44 -2.47
C GLU A 164 -31.95 10.72 -1.74
N ARG A 165 -31.78 11.83 -2.47
CA ARG A 165 -31.40 13.12 -1.84
C ARG A 165 -32.48 13.65 -0.92
N ARG A 166 -33.75 13.57 -1.33
CA ARG A 166 -34.89 13.98 -0.50
C ARG A 166 -35.04 13.09 0.73
N GLU A 167 -34.81 11.79 0.59
CA GLU A 167 -34.79 10.87 1.73
C GLU A 167 -33.71 11.26 2.73
N LEU A 168 -32.47 11.52 2.25
CA LEU A 168 -31.36 11.95 3.10
C LEU A 168 -31.65 13.28 3.81
N ALA A 169 -32.28 14.24 3.11
CA ALA A 169 -32.66 15.53 3.68
C ALA A 169 -33.85 15.46 4.64
N GLY A 170 -34.70 14.43 4.54
CA GLY A 170 -35.88 14.25 5.38
C GLY A 170 -35.62 13.53 6.72
N ARG A 171 -34.37 13.14 6.99
CA ARG A 171 -33.98 12.50 8.27
C ARG A 171 -33.72 13.56 9.33
N ASP A 172 -34.04 13.25 10.59
CA ASP A 172 -33.73 14.13 11.74
C ASP A 172 -32.24 14.10 12.14
N GLU A 173 -31.47 13.15 11.59
CA GLU A 173 -30.05 12.98 11.88
C GLU A 173 -29.15 13.44 10.71
N PRO A 174 -27.96 14.01 11.00
CA PRO A 174 -27.00 14.37 9.96
C PRO A 174 -26.55 13.15 9.13
N ALA A 175 -26.45 13.33 7.82
CA ALA A 175 -25.85 12.32 6.96
C ALA A 175 -24.32 12.31 7.12
N GLU A 176 -23.72 11.12 7.21
CA GLU A 176 -22.27 10.94 7.27
C GLU A 176 -21.75 10.29 5.99
N VAL A 177 -20.77 10.95 5.35
CA VAL A 177 -20.00 10.37 4.26
C VAL A 177 -18.58 10.10 4.75
N THR A 178 -18.19 8.81 4.78
CA THR A 178 -16.84 8.40 5.14
C THR A 178 -16.01 8.13 3.89
N CYS A 179 -14.86 8.79 3.76
CA CYS A 179 -13.93 8.48 2.67
C CYS A 179 -13.30 7.10 2.89
N GLU A 180 -13.49 6.15 1.97
CA GLU A 180 -12.93 4.79 2.12
C GLU A 180 -11.39 4.73 2.18
N TYR A 181 -10.69 5.73 1.62
CA TYR A 181 -9.23 5.77 1.60
C TYR A 181 -8.61 6.30 2.90
N CYS A 182 -9.00 7.52 3.31
CA CYS A 182 -8.43 8.14 4.51
C CYS A 182 -9.34 8.09 5.73
N ARG A 183 -10.54 7.52 5.59
CA ARG A 183 -11.57 7.38 6.63
C ARG A 183 -12.02 8.71 7.25
N LYS A 184 -11.79 9.84 6.56
CA LYS A 184 -12.31 11.16 6.97
C LYS A 184 -13.84 11.16 6.84
N VAL A 185 -14.50 11.58 7.91
CA VAL A 185 -15.95 11.70 7.98
C VAL A 185 -16.34 13.13 7.63
N TYR A 186 -17.26 13.27 6.68
CA TYR A 186 -17.91 14.51 6.29
C TYR A 186 -19.36 14.43 6.76
N ARG A 187 -19.80 15.39 7.57
CA ARG A 187 -21.16 15.44 8.10
C ARG A 187 -21.94 16.52 7.38
N PHE A 188 -23.19 16.24 7.06
CA PHE A 188 -24.10 17.17 6.40
C PHE A 188 -25.41 17.24 7.18
N THR A 189 -25.87 18.44 7.50
CA THR A 189 -27.16 18.62 8.15
C THR A 189 -28.32 18.47 7.14
N PRO A 190 -29.56 18.22 7.61
CA PRO A 190 -30.74 18.19 6.75
C PRO A 190 -30.90 19.46 5.90
N GLU A 191 -30.56 20.64 6.44
CA GLU A 191 -30.60 21.92 5.74
C GLU A 191 -29.54 21.99 4.62
N GLU A 192 -28.32 21.56 4.91
CA GLU A 192 -27.24 21.51 3.91
C GLU A 192 -27.59 20.55 2.76
N LEU A 193 -28.23 19.42 3.05
CA LEU A 193 -28.68 18.44 2.07
C LEU A 193 -29.86 18.96 1.23
N SER A 194 -30.81 19.66 1.85
CA SER A 194 -31.93 20.30 1.15
C SER A 194 -31.42 21.30 0.11
N GLY A 195 -30.42 22.11 0.46
CA GLY A 195 -29.78 23.05 -0.47
C GLY A 195 -28.93 22.42 -1.58
N LEU A 196 -28.79 21.08 -1.62
CA LEU A 196 -28.17 20.35 -2.74
C LEU A 196 -29.20 19.82 -3.75
N ALA A 197 -30.48 19.79 -3.38
CA ALA A 197 -31.55 19.26 -4.22
C ALA A 197 -32.13 20.30 -5.20
N ASP A 198 -31.94 21.59 -4.89
CA ASP A 198 -32.24 22.75 -5.76
C ASP A 198 -31.14 22.98 -6.82
#